data_AF-A0A9X9F6P6-F1
#
_entry.id   AF-A0A9X9F6P6-F1
#
_cell.length_a   1.000
_cell.length_b   1.000
_cell.length_c   1.000
_cell.angle_alpha   90.00
_cell.angle_beta   90.00
_cell.angle_gamma   90.00
#
_symmetry.space_group_name_H-M   'P 1'
#
loop_
_entity.id
_entity.type
_entity.pdbx_description
1 polymer ?
#
loop_
_entity_poly.entity_id
_entity_poly.type
_entity_poly.pdbx_seq_one_letter_code
_entity_poly.pdbx_strand_id
1 'polypeptide(L)'
;MKETTSFSQKLKQFLLLFFPIFVTQMSLFAMSFFDTTMSGHASPTDLAGVAIGTSIWIPVSTGLTGILMATTPIVAQLVGSKKKEDVPHVVIQAVYLAICASFVVILIGFFVVSPILNGMRLEEPVERIAAQFLSIIAIGIIPLFTYTVLRGFID
;
A
#
# COMPACT_ATOMS: atom_id res chain seq x y z
N MET A 1 17.72 24.29 -10.74
CA MET A 1 18.48 23.52 -9.74
C MET A 1 19.72 24.31 -9.37
N LYS A 2 19.98 24.61 -8.10
CA LYS A 2 21.23 25.30 -7.69
C LYS A 2 22.39 24.31 -7.80
N GLU A 3 23.35 24.58 -8.68
CA GLU A 3 24.53 23.74 -8.82
C GLU A 3 25.38 23.79 -7.55
N THR A 4 25.53 22.65 -6.88
CA THR A 4 26.34 22.51 -5.67
C THR A 4 27.71 21.95 -6.04
N THR A 5 28.68 22.86 -6.17
CA THR A 5 30.06 22.54 -6.55
C THR A 5 30.93 22.12 -5.35
N SER A 6 30.51 22.38 -4.10
CA SER A 6 31.26 22.07 -2.87
C SER A 6 30.61 20.96 -2.03
N PHE A 7 31.43 20.06 -1.46
CA PHE A 7 31.01 18.95 -0.59
C PHE A 7 30.13 19.41 0.58
N SER A 8 30.44 20.55 1.18
CA SER A 8 29.69 21.11 2.32
C SER A 8 28.29 21.59 1.92
N GLN A 9 28.12 22.11 0.69
CA GLN A 9 26.81 22.49 0.16
C GLN A 9 25.95 21.27 -0.19
N LYS A 10 26.56 20.20 -0.72
CA LYS A 10 25.88 18.92 -0.97
C LYS A 10 25.41 18.28 0.34
N LEU A 11 26.27 18.26 1.36
CA LEU A 11 25.91 17.72 2.67
C LEU A 11 24.76 18.50 3.33
N LYS A 12 24.75 19.83 3.22
CA LYS A 12 23.67 20.67 3.73
C LYS A 12 22.34 20.44 3.02
N GLN A 13 22.35 20.34 1.68
CA GLN A 13 21.14 20.00 0.91
C GLN A 13 20.65 18.59 1.22
N PHE A 14 21.56 17.63 1.35
CA PHE A 14 21.25 16.27 1.74
C PHE A 14 20.56 16.25 3.12
N LEU A 15 21.16 16.88 4.14
CA LEU A 15 20.59 16.92 5.48
C LEU A 15 19.21 17.61 5.53
N LEU A 16 19.02 18.65 4.70
CA LEU A 16 17.74 19.37 4.62
C LEU A 16 16.61 18.54 4.03
N LEU A 17 16.90 17.62 3.10
CA LEU A 17 15.93 16.65 2.57
C LEU A 17 15.82 15.41 3.45
N PHE A 18 16.95 14.94 3.98
CA PHE A 18 17.04 13.75 4.82
C PHE A 18 16.22 13.91 6.10
N PHE A 19 16.36 15.04 6.81
CA PHE A 19 15.72 15.22 8.11
C PHE A 19 14.18 15.05 8.06
N PRO A 20 13.44 15.75 7.16
CA PRO A 20 12.00 15.55 7.06
C PRO A 20 11.63 14.13 6.62
N ILE A 21 12.32 13.54 5.65
CA ILE A 21 12.06 12.17 5.19
C ILE A 21 12.30 11.16 6.32
N PHE A 22 13.39 11.33 7.07
CA PHE A 22 13.75 10.47 8.20
C PHE A 22 12.70 10.54 9.31
N VAL A 23 12.25 11.74 9.68
CA VAL A 23 11.18 11.93 10.67
C VAL A 23 9.90 11.23 10.19
N THR A 24 9.49 11.40 8.93
CA THR A 24 8.32 10.72 8.38
C THR A 24 8.43 9.20 8.46
N GLN A 25 9.58 8.63 8.08
CA GLN A 25 9.79 7.17 8.17
C GLN A 25 9.78 6.68 9.62
N MET A 26 10.42 7.40 10.54
CA MET A 26 10.38 7.07 11.97
C MET A 26 8.95 7.11 12.52
N SER A 27 8.15 8.10 12.14
CA SER A 27 6.74 8.19 12.56
C SER A 27 5.91 7.01 12.05
N LEU A 28 6.11 6.59 10.80
CA LEU A 28 5.41 5.43 10.23
C LEU A 28 5.78 4.13 10.95
N PHE A 29 7.06 3.94 11.28
CA PHE A 29 7.52 2.80 12.08
C PHE A 29 6.97 2.84 13.51
N ALA A 30 6.99 4.00 14.16
CA ALA A 30 6.43 4.17 15.49
C ALA A 30 4.93 3.86 15.51
N MET A 31 4.16 4.33 14.52
CA MET A 31 2.74 4.03 14.38
C MET A 31 2.50 2.51 14.30
N SER A 32 3.23 1.83 13.42
CA SER A 32 3.14 0.36 13.28
C SER A 32 3.51 -0.38 14.58
N PHE A 33 4.52 0.11 15.29
CA PHE A 33 4.94 -0.44 16.59
C PHE A 33 3.87 -0.27 17.66
N PHE A 34 3.23 0.91 17.74
CA PHE A 34 2.16 1.17 18.69
C PHE A 34 0.90 0.35 18.37
N ASP A 35 0.51 0.25 17.10
CA ASP A 35 -0.64 -0.58 16.68
C ASP A 35 -0.46 -2.04 17.06
N THR A 36 0.77 -2.57 16.88
CA THR A 36 1.14 -3.94 17.26
C THR A 36 1.15 -4.12 18.78
N THR A 37 1.75 -3.17 19.51
CA THR A 37 1.84 -3.23 20.99
C THR A 37 0.47 -3.11 21.65
N MET A 38 -0.40 -2.25 21.12
CA MET A 38 -1.78 -2.07 21.59
C MET A 38 -2.63 -3.32 21.32
N SER A 39 -2.53 -3.89 20.12
CA SER A 39 -3.23 -5.14 19.77
C SER A 39 -2.72 -6.33 20.60
N GLY A 40 -1.42 -6.36 20.94
CA GLY A 40 -0.82 -7.37 21.81
C GLY A 40 -1.24 -7.29 23.27
N HIS A 41 -1.55 -6.10 23.79
CA HIS A 41 -2.09 -5.93 25.15
C HIS A 41 -3.58 -6.27 25.25
N ALA A 42 -4.34 -6.16 24.16
CA ALA A 42 -5.79 -6.38 24.16
C ALA A 42 -6.15 -7.87 24.27
N SER A 43 -5.51 -8.75 23.48
CA SER A 43 -5.67 -10.21 23.54
C SER A 43 -4.63 -10.86 22.61
N PRO A 44 -3.80 -11.82 23.08
CA PRO A 44 -2.83 -12.52 22.24
C PRO A 44 -3.47 -13.19 21.01
N THR A 45 -4.71 -13.64 21.17
CA THR A 45 -5.56 -14.26 20.14
C THR A 45 -5.90 -13.27 19.02
N ASP A 46 -6.18 -12.01 19.38
CA ASP A 46 -6.57 -10.97 18.43
C ASP A 46 -5.35 -10.50 17.63
N LEU A 47 -4.21 -10.33 18.31
CA LEU A 47 -2.94 -10.01 17.67
C LEU A 47 -2.55 -11.10 16.66
N ALA A 48 -2.68 -12.38 17.04
CA ALA A 48 -2.36 -13.49 16.14
C ALA A 48 -3.27 -13.50 14.89
N GLY A 49 -4.57 -13.25 15.05
CA GLY A 49 -5.52 -13.16 13.94
C GLY A 49 -5.20 -12.02 12.98
N VAL A 50 -4.94 -10.82 13.52
CA VAL A 50 -4.55 -9.65 12.73
C VAL A 50 -3.20 -9.85 12.04
N ALA A 51 -2.23 -10.48 12.72
CA ALA A 51 -0.91 -10.77 12.15
C ALA A 51 -1.02 -11.70 10.93
N ILE A 52 -1.80 -12.78 11.02
CA ILE A 52 -2.04 -13.70 9.89
C ILE A 52 -2.75 -12.98 8.75
N GLY A 53 -3.83 -12.24 9.05
CA GLY A 53 -4.55 -11.46 8.04
C GLY A 53 -3.63 -10.46 7.32
N THR A 54 -2.75 -9.80 8.08
CA THR A 54 -1.75 -8.86 7.56
C THR A 54 -0.69 -9.56 6.70
N SER A 55 -0.20 -10.74 7.12
CA SER A 55 0.76 -11.53 6.32
C SER A 55 0.18 -11.99 4.99
N ILE A 56 -1.12 -12.27 4.92
CA ILE A 56 -1.82 -12.59 3.67
C ILE A 56 -2.01 -11.32 2.82
N TRP A 57 -2.30 -10.17 3.45
CA TRP A 57 -2.59 -8.91 2.76
C TRP A 57 -1.35 -8.19 2.19
N ILE A 58 -0.20 -8.21 2.87
CA ILE A 58 1.00 -7.46 2.45
C ILE A 58 1.48 -7.85 1.05
N PRO A 59 1.63 -9.14 0.68
CA PRO A 59 2.08 -9.51 -0.66
C PRO A 59 1.10 -9.06 -1.76
N VAL A 60 -0.20 -9.21 -1.51
CA VAL A 60 -1.26 -8.81 -2.45
C VAL A 60 -1.24 -7.30 -2.66
N SER A 61 -1.21 -6.53 -1.57
CA SER A 61 -1.19 -5.06 -1.63
C SER A 61 0.09 -4.51 -2.25
N THR A 62 1.25 -5.11 -1.95
CA THR A 62 2.55 -4.72 -2.55
C THR A 62 2.58 -5.02 -4.04
N GLY A 63 2.10 -6.21 -4.45
CA GLY A 63 2.04 -6.59 -5.86
C GLY A 63 1.16 -5.64 -6.68
N LEU A 64 -0.04 -5.34 -6.19
CA LEU A 64 -0.93 -4.41 -6.88
C LEU A 64 -0.42 -2.97 -6.85
N THR A 65 0.09 -2.50 -5.72
CA THR A 65 0.71 -1.17 -5.64
C THR A 65 1.85 -1.03 -6.63
N GLY A 66 2.68 -2.07 -6.81
CA GLY A 66 3.75 -2.09 -7.81
C GLY A 66 3.23 -1.92 -9.24
N ILE A 67 2.12 -2.58 -9.60
CA ILE A 67 1.46 -2.41 -10.90
C ILE A 67 0.96 -0.97 -11.05
N LEU A 68 0.32 -0.42 -10.02
CA LEU A 68 -0.24 0.94 -10.07
C LEU A 68 0.86 2.00 -10.11
N MET A 69 2.01 1.79 -9.45
CA MET A 69 3.18 2.68 -9.51
C MET A 69 3.82 2.74 -10.90
N ALA A 70 3.55 1.78 -11.80
CA ALA A 70 3.94 1.88 -13.20
C ALA A 70 3.20 3.02 -13.95
N THR A 71 2.08 3.51 -13.41
CA THR A 71 1.34 4.64 -14.00
C THR A 71 2.14 5.95 -13.91
N THR A 72 2.87 6.17 -12.82
CA THR A 72 3.69 7.38 -12.60
C THR A 72 4.71 7.62 -13.72
N PRO A 73 5.60 6.66 -14.09
CA PRO A 73 6.53 6.87 -15.19
C PRO A 73 5.82 7.03 -16.55
N ILE A 74 4.67 6.38 -16.78
CA ILE A 74 3.90 6.54 -18.02
C ILE A 74 3.38 7.97 -18.15
N VAL A 75 2.79 8.50 -17.08
CA VAL A 75 2.33 9.89 -17.02
C VAL A 75 3.51 10.86 -17.18
N ALA A 76 4.61 10.63 -16.48
CA ALA A 76 5.82 11.45 -16.59
C ALA A 76 6.37 11.48 -18.03
N GLN A 77 6.36 10.34 -18.73
CA GLN A 77 6.79 10.24 -20.12
C GLN A 77 5.85 11.01 -21.08
N LEU A 78 4.54 10.90 -20.88
CA LEU A 78 3.55 11.64 -21.67
C LEU A 78 3.70 13.15 -21.50
N VAL A 79 3.84 13.61 -20.25
CA VAL A 79 4.09 15.01 -19.92
C VAL A 79 5.42 15.49 -20.54
N GLY A 80 6.48 14.67 -20.46
CA GLY A 80 7.78 14.96 -21.07
C GLY A 80 7.75 15.04 -22.60
N SER A 81 6.87 14.25 -23.25
CA SER A 81 6.68 14.24 -24.71
C SER A 81 5.78 15.36 -25.26
N LYS A 82 5.35 16.30 -24.41
CA LYS A 82 4.37 17.38 -24.70
C LYS A 82 2.97 16.90 -25.11
N LYS A 83 2.64 15.61 -24.99
CA LYS A 83 1.30 15.04 -25.25
C LYS A 83 0.42 15.10 -24.01
N LYS A 84 0.17 16.33 -23.51
CA LYS A 84 -0.61 16.54 -22.28
C LYS A 84 -2.10 16.18 -22.43
N GLU A 85 -2.60 16.18 -23.67
CA GLU A 85 -4.00 15.84 -23.99
C GLU A 85 -4.32 14.35 -23.74
N ASP A 86 -3.32 13.47 -23.83
CA ASP A 86 -3.49 12.03 -23.60
C ASP A 86 -3.42 11.64 -22.12
N VAL A 87 -2.96 12.55 -21.25
CA VAL A 87 -2.73 12.27 -19.81
C VAL A 87 -4.03 11.90 -19.08
N PRO A 88 -5.16 12.64 -19.22
CA PRO A 88 -6.41 12.26 -18.58
C PRO A 88 -6.93 10.89 -19.05
N HIS A 89 -6.74 10.55 -20.32
CA HIS A 89 -7.15 9.24 -20.86
C HIS A 89 -6.41 8.09 -20.18
N VAL A 90 -5.10 8.23 -19.98
CA VAL A 90 -4.28 7.21 -19.29
C VAL A 90 -4.64 7.11 -17.82
N VAL A 91 -4.89 8.24 -17.14
CA VAL A 91 -5.32 8.22 -15.74
C VAL A 91 -6.67 7.52 -15.58
N ILE A 92 -7.64 7.80 -16.45
CA ILE A 92 -8.94 7.13 -16.43
C ILE A 92 -8.78 5.62 -16.69
N GLN A 93 -7.93 5.22 -17.64
CA GLN A 93 -7.62 3.80 -17.87
C GLN A 93 -6.96 3.14 -16.66
N ALA A 94 -6.05 3.82 -15.99
CA ALA A 94 -5.40 3.33 -14.77
C ALA A 94 -6.40 3.18 -13.62
N VAL A 95 -7.38 4.09 -13.50
CA VAL A 95 -8.48 3.97 -12.52
C VAL A 95 -9.37 2.78 -12.86
N TYR A 96 -9.72 2.56 -14.14
CA TYR A 96 -10.45 1.36 -14.54
C TYR A 96 -9.68 0.08 -14.23
N LEU A 97 -8.36 0.08 -14.47
CA LEU A 97 -7.50 -1.04 -14.14
C LEU A 97 -7.47 -1.28 -12.62
N ALA A 98 -7.37 -0.23 -11.80
CA ALA A 98 -7.40 -0.33 -10.35
C ALA A 98 -8.72 -0.94 -9.85
N ILE A 99 -9.87 -0.47 -10.36
CA ILE A 99 -11.18 -1.01 -10.00
C ILE A 99 -11.29 -2.49 -10.41
N CYS A 100 -10.89 -2.82 -11.64
CA CYS A 100 -10.89 -4.21 -12.12
C CYS A 100 -10.00 -5.11 -11.25
N ALA A 101 -8.79 -4.64 -10.92
CA ALA A 101 -7.87 -5.36 -10.06
C ALA A 101 -8.41 -5.53 -8.64
N SER A 102 -9.10 -4.51 -8.07
CA SER A 102 -9.79 -4.64 -6.79
C SER A 102 -10.84 -5.74 -6.80
N PHE A 103 -11.68 -5.80 -7.85
CA PHE A 103 -12.68 -6.87 -7.99
C PHE A 103 -12.04 -8.25 -8.08
N VAL A 104 -10.97 -8.39 -8.87
CA VAL A 104 -10.22 -9.65 -8.98
C VAL A 104 -9.67 -10.07 -7.62
N VAL A 105 -9.08 -9.15 -6.85
CA VAL A 105 -8.56 -9.45 -5.51
C VAL A 105 -9.66 -9.85 -4.53
N ILE A 106 -10.81 -9.16 -4.54
CA ILE A 106 -11.96 -9.50 -3.69
C ILE A 106 -12.49 -10.89 -4.05
N LEU A 107 -12.62 -11.20 -5.35
CA LEU A 107 -13.08 -12.50 -5.82
C LEU A 107 -12.11 -13.61 -5.40
N ILE A 108 -10.82 -13.44 -5.64
CA ILE A 108 -9.80 -14.40 -5.24
C ILE A 108 -9.80 -14.57 -3.72
N GLY A 109 -9.88 -13.46 -2.96
CA GLY A 109 -9.96 -13.47 -1.51
C GLY A 109 -11.13 -14.31 -1.00
N PHE A 110 -12.31 -14.17 -1.60
CA PHE A 110 -13.49 -14.95 -1.21
C PHE A 110 -13.29 -16.47 -1.36
N PHE A 111 -12.62 -16.92 -2.43
CA PHE A 111 -12.38 -18.35 -2.66
C PHE A 111 -11.15 -18.91 -1.95
N VAL A 112 -10.13 -18.09 -1.73
CA VAL A 112 -8.80 -18.53 -1.29
C VAL A 112 -8.60 -18.37 0.22
N VAL A 113 -9.29 -17.42 0.87
CA VAL A 113 -9.12 -17.17 2.32
C VAL A 113 -9.59 -18.37 3.15
N SER A 114 -10.77 -18.94 2.86
CA SER A 114 -11.28 -20.12 3.58
C SER A 114 -10.34 -21.34 3.52
N PRO A 115 -9.86 -21.81 2.34
CA PRO A 115 -8.95 -22.95 2.29
C PRO A 115 -7.56 -22.65 2.88
N ILE A 116 -7.04 -21.43 2.77
CA ILE A 116 -5.77 -21.06 3.41
C ILE A 116 -5.90 -21.12 4.93
N LEU A 117 -6.93 -20.51 5.50
CA LEU A 117 -7.14 -20.50 6.95
C LEU A 117 -7.38 -21.92 7.50
N ASN A 118 -8.18 -22.74 6.81
CA ASN A 118 -8.41 -24.13 7.20
C ASN A 118 -7.14 -24.99 7.10
N GLY A 119 -6.28 -24.72 6.11
CA GLY A 119 -4.99 -25.40 5.95
C GLY A 119 -4.00 -25.11 7.09
N MET A 120 -4.12 -23.94 7.73
CA MET A 120 -3.22 -23.51 8.81
C MET A 120 -3.56 -24.13 10.18
N ARG A 121 -4.69 -24.87 10.31
CA ARG A 121 -5.14 -25.51 11.56
C ARG A 121 -5.11 -24.57 12.77
N LEU A 122 -5.65 -23.36 12.58
CA LEU A 122 -5.70 -22.33 13.60
C LEU A 122 -6.76 -22.66 14.66
N GLU A 123 -6.63 -22.09 15.85
CA GLU A 123 -7.72 -22.09 16.83
C GLU A 123 -8.91 -21.29 16.27
N GLU A 124 -10.13 -21.79 16.46
CA GLU A 124 -11.39 -21.16 15.99
C GLU A 124 -11.47 -19.63 16.21
N PRO A 125 -11.08 -19.07 17.39
CA PRO A 125 -11.08 -17.62 17.58
C PRO A 125 -10.11 -16.87 16.65
N VAL A 126 -8.93 -17.44 16.37
CA VAL A 126 -7.92 -16.80 15.50
C VAL A 126 -8.36 -16.80 14.04
N GLU A 127 -8.93 -17.92 13.57
CA GLU A 127 -9.49 -18.03 12.21
C GLU A 127 -10.60 -17.00 11.98
N ARG A 128 -11.53 -16.88 12.93
CA ARG A 128 -12.64 -15.91 12.83
C ARG A 128 -12.13 -14.48 12.74
N ILE A 129 -11.14 -14.11 13.57
CA ILE A 129 -10.57 -12.75 13.58
C ILE A 129 -9.84 -12.46 12.26
N ALA A 130 -9.04 -13.41 11.76
CA ALA A 130 -8.34 -13.26 10.49
C ALA A 130 -9.31 -13.10 9.31
N ALA A 131 -10.39 -13.89 9.27
CA ALA A 131 -11.42 -13.80 8.24
C ALA A 131 -12.18 -12.46 8.30
N GLN A 132 -12.54 -11.99 9.51
CA GLN A 132 -13.18 -10.68 9.70
C GLN A 132 -12.26 -9.54 9.27
N PHE A 133 -10.98 -9.58 9.66
CA PHE A 133 -9.98 -8.59 9.27
C PHE A 133 -9.84 -8.49 7.74
N LEU A 134 -9.70 -9.63 7.06
CA LEU A 134 -9.62 -9.67 5.59
C LEU A 134 -10.90 -9.18 4.90
N SER A 135 -12.07 -9.50 5.47
CA SER A 135 -13.36 -9.05 4.94
C SER A 135 -13.53 -7.53 5.07
N ILE A 136 -13.09 -6.94 6.19
CA ILE A 136 -13.13 -5.49 6.41
C ILE A 136 -12.18 -4.79 5.44
N ILE A 137 -10.96 -5.33 5.27
CA ILE A 137 -9.99 -4.78 4.29
C ILE A 137 -10.56 -4.83 2.89
N ALA A 138 -11.23 -5.93 2.49
CA ALA A 138 -11.79 -6.12 1.16
C ALA A 138 -12.68 -4.95 0.70
N ILE A 139 -13.47 -4.39 1.62
CA ILE A 139 -14.34 -3.23 1.36
C ILE A 139 -13.51 -1.96 1.07
N GLY A 140 -12.38 -1.81 1.75
CA GLY A 140 -11.46 -0.67 1.60
C GLY A 140 -10.53 -0.75 0.39
N ILE A 141 -10.42 -1.90 -0.29
CA ILE A 141 -9.48 -2.11 -1.41
C ILE A 141 -9.77 -1.16 -2.57
N ILE A 142 -11.05 -0.98 -2.92
CA ILE A 142 -11.47 -0.15 -4.07
C ILE A 142 -11.02 1.32 -3.90
N PRO A 143 -11.37 2.02 -2.80
CA PRO A 143 -10.90 3.39 -2.59
C PRO A 143 -9.38 3.46 -2.41
N LEU A 144 -8.76 2.47 -1.76
CA LEU A 144 -7.30 2.44 -1.55
C LEU A 144 -6.53 2.43 -2.88
N PHE A 145 -6.89 1.55 -3.81
CA PHE A 145 -6.19 1.46 -5.10
C PHE A 145 -6.50 2.63 -6.02
N THR A 146 -7.73 3.14 -5.99
CA THR A 146 -8.08 4.36 -6.73
C THR A 146 -7.24 5.55 -6.23
N TYR A 147 -7.09 5.68 -4.91
CA TYR A 147 -6.22 6.69 -4.31
C TYR A 147 -4.76 6.54 -4.74
N THR A 148 -4.22 5.31 -4.78
CA THR A 148 -2.84 5.06 -5.23
C THR A 148 -2.61 5.52 -6.67
N VAL A 149 -3.56 5.29 -7.58
CA VAL A 149 -3.48 5.78 -8.97
C VAL A 149 -3.51 7.31 -9.04
N LEU A 150 -4.44 7.93 -8.31
CA LEU A 150 -4.56 9.39 -8.28
C LEU A 150 -3.32 10.05 -7.68
N ARG A 151 -2.78 9.48 -6.61
CA ARG A 151 -1.53 9.94 -6.00
C ARG A 151 -0.37 9.82 -6.98
N GLY A 152 -0.25 8.70 -7.69
CA GLY A 152 0.80 8.50 -8.70
C GLY A 152 0.73 9.45 -9.91
N PHE A 153 -0.38 10.19 -10.07
CA PHE A 153 -0.52 11.29 -11.03
C PHE A 153 -0.12 12.66 -10.44
N ILE A 154 -0.31 12.85 -9.13
CA ILE A 154 0.00 14.12 -8.44
C ILE A 154 1.49 14.21 -8.10
N ASP A 155 2.11 13.09 -7.70
CA ASP A 155 3.55 12.97 -7.43
C ASP A 155 4.38 12.97 -8.74
#